data_AF-A0A535RJ19-F1
#
_entry.id   AF-A0A535RJ19-F1
#
_cell.length_a   1.000
_cell.length_b   1.000
_cell.length_c   1.000
_cell.angle_alpha   90.00
_cell.angle_beta   90.00
_cell.angle_gamma   90.00
#
_symmetry.space_group_name_H-M   'P 1'
#
loop_
_entity.id
_entity.type
_entity.pdbx_description
1 polymer ?
#
loop_
_entity_poly.entity_id
_entity_poly.type
_entity_poly.pdbx_seq_one_letter_code
_entity_poly.pdbx_strand_id
1 'polypeptide(L)' 'MPRSEINPAQRKFLEERHFAVVGTTNPDGSPHLAVMWYLLDGDDIIVNSAQGRIKDRNLAQDPRMSLVVE' A
#
# COMPACT_ATOMS: atom_id res chain seq x y z
N MET A 1 -8.84 6.92 13.47
CA MET A 1 -9.72 6.83 12.28
C MET A 1 -10.47 5.53 12.38
N PRO A 2 -11.81 5.50 12.25
CA PRO A 2 -12.51 4.23 12.06
C PRO A 2 -12.00 3.58 10.78
N ARG A 3 -11.84 2.26 10.80
CA ARG A 3 -11.42 1.48 9.64
C ARG A 3 -12.56 1.56 8.60
N SER A 4 -12.28 2.03 7.40
CA SER A 4 -13.28 1.97 6.33
C SER A 4 -13.52 0.51 5.96
N GLU A 5 -14.78 0.10 5.92
CA GLU A 5 -15.19 -1.22 5.45
C GLU A 5 -15.06 -1.30 3.92
N ILE A 6 -14.53 -2.42 3.42
CA ILE A 6 -14.46 -2.70 1.98
C ILE A 6 -15.82 -3.24 1.54
N ASN A 7 -16.52 -2.51 0.67
CA ASN A 7 -17.82 -2.93 0.19
C ASN A 7 -17.71 -4.08 -0.85
N PRO A 8 -18.80 -4.79 -1.18
CA PRO A 8 -18.74 -5.93 -2.09
C PRO A 8 -18.18 -5.63 -3.49
N ALA A 9 -18.44 -4.43 -4.03
CA ALA A 9 -17.93 -4.04 -5.34
C ALA A 9 -16.42 -3.76 -5.29
N GLN A 10 -15.95 -3.08 -4.24
CA GLN A 10 -14.53 -2.84 -3.99
C GLN A 10 -13.77 -4.15 -3.76
N ARG A 11 -14.36 -5.08 -2.99
CA ARG A 11 -13.79 -6.41 -2.77
C ARG A 11 -13.59 -7.15 -4.08
N LYS A 12 -14.63 -7.23 -4.91
CA LYS A 12 -14.53 -7.90 -6.22
C LYS A 12 -13.44 -7.27 -7.09
N PHE A 13 -13.35 -5.94 -7.11
CA PHE A 13 -12.29 -5.24 -7.84
C PHE A 13 -10.89 -5.58 -7.29
N LEU A 14 -10.71 -5.57 -5.97
CA LEU A 14 -9.44 -5.85 -5.31
C LEU A 14 -9.00 -7.33 -5.37
N GLU A 15 -9.92 -8.25 -5.65
CA GLU A 15 -9.62 -9.68 -5.86
C GLU A 15 -9.09 -9.97 -7.28
N GLU A 16 -9.29 -9.05 -8.22
CA GLU A 16 -8.72 -9.14 -9.57
C GLU A 16 -7.24 -8.74 -9.60
N ARG A 17 -6.55 -9.08 -10.69
CA ARG A 17 -5.11 -8.82 -10.83
C ARG A 17 -4.85 -7.39 -11.29
N HIS A 18 -4.80 -6.48 -10.33
CA HIS A 18 -4.39 -5.08 -10.54
C HIS A 18 -3.03 -4.80 -9.92
N PHE A 19 -2.39 -3.72 -10.36
CA PHE A 19 -1.23 -3.17 -9.69
C PHE A 19 -1.64 -2.09 -8.70
N ALA A 20 -0.90 -1.99 -7.60
CA ALA A 20 -1.02 -0.88 -6.66
C ALA A 20 0.16 0.09 -6.82
N VAL A 21 -0.11 1.38 -6.67
CA VAL A 21 0.91 2.40 -6.46
C VAL A 21 0.96 2.75 -4.98
N VAL A 22 2.10 2.48 -4.34
CA VAL A 22 2.33 2.78 -2.93
C VAL A 22 3.15 4.07 -2.80
N GLY A 23 2.66 5.00 -1.98
CA GLY A 23 3.35 6.22 -1.62
C GLY A 23 3.89 6.18 -0.20
N THR A 24 5.18 6.52 -0.04
CA THR A 24 5.85 6.69 1.26
C THR A 24 6.59 8.03 1.30
N THR A 25 6.93 8.50 2.48
CA THR A 25 7.65 9.77 2.67
C THR A 25 9.14 9.52 2.90
N ASN A 26 9.99 10.15 2.10
CA ASN A 26 11.45 10.13 2.29
C ASN A 26 11.85 10.97 3.52
N PRO A 27 13.07 10.81 4.06
CA PRO A 27 13.54 11.60 5.21
C PRO A 27 13.53 13.12 5.00
N ASP A 28 13.65 13.58 3.75
CA ASP A 28 13.59 15.00 3.37
C ASP A 28 12.15 15.52 3.16
N GLY A 29 11.14 14.66 3.37
CA GLY A 29 9.73 14.97 3.16
C GLY A 29 9.23 14.76 1.73
N SER A 30 10.10 14.44 0.77
CA SER A 30 9.68 14.18 -0.62
C SER A 30 8.89 12.86 -0.75
N PRO A 31 7.94 12.76 -1.69
CA PRO A 31 7.21 11.52 -1.92
C PRO A 31 8.07 10.50 -2.68
N HIS A 32 7.99 9.24 -2.28
CA HIS A 32 8.50 8.10 -3.02
C HIS A 32 7.35 7.17 -3.42
N LEU A 33 7.13 7.01 -4.72
CA LEU A 33 6.09 6.15 -5.29
C LEU A 33 6.69 4.88 -5.88
N ALA A 34 6.02 3.74 -5.70
CA ALA A 34 6.42 2.47 -6.32
C ALA A 34 5.20 1.65 -6.76
N VAL A 35 5.27 1.08 -7.97
CA VAL A 35 4.30 0.11 -8.48
C VAL A 35 4.63 -1.27 -7.92
N MET A 36 3.61 -2.00 -7.45
CA MET A 36 3.79 -3.29 -6.80
C MET A 36 2.52 -4.14 -6.80
N TRP A 37 2.71 -5.44 -6.64
CA TRP A 37 1.61 -6.37 -6.38
C TRP A 37 1.09 -6.19 -4.96
N TYR A 38 -0.19 -6.49 -4.79
CA TYR A 38 -0.86 -6.56 -3.50
C TYR A 38 -1.67 -7.86 -3.40
N LEU A 39 -2.08 -8.18 -2.17
CA LEU A 39 -3.02 -9.25 -1.86
C LEU A 39 -4.11 -8.69 -0.95
N LEU A 40 -5.37 -9.00 -1.25
CA LEU A 40 -6.47 -8.81 -0.31
C LEU A 40 -6.56 -10.05 0.60
N ASP A 41 -6.40 -9.87 1.91
CA ASP A 41 -6.56 -10.91 2.94
C ASP A 41 -7.60 -10.45 3.97
N GLY A 42 -8.80 -11.03 3.92
CA GLY A 42 -9.95 -10.49 4.65
C GLY A 42 -10.23 -9.05 4.22
N ASP A 43 -10.09 -8.09 5.15
CA ASP A 43 -10.19 -6.64 4.89
C ASP A 43 -8.82 -5.93 4.95
N ASP A 44 -7.72 -6.69 4.97
CA ASP A 44 -6.35 -6.19 4.95
C ASP A 44 -5.77 -6.19 3.52
N ILE A 45 -5.06 -5.11 3.17
CA ILE A 45 -4.24 -5.06 1.96
C ILE A 45 -2.80 -5.36 2.35
N ILE A 46 -2.29 -6.49 1.86
CA ILE A 46 -0.92 -6.92 2.07
C ILE A 46 -0.09 -6.52 0.86
N VAL A 47 1.04 -5.88 1.11
CA VAL A 47 2.01 -5.48 0.10
C VAL A 47 3.37 -6.07 0.41
N ASN A 48 4.10 -6.53 -0.61
CA ASN A 48 5.42 -7.12 -0.39
C ASN A 48 6.53 -6.05 -0.39
N SER A 49 7.52 -6.21 0.49
CA SER A 49 8.75 -5.43 0.45
C SER A 49 9.96 -6.35 0.67
N ALA A 50 11.15 -5.78 0.55
CA ALA A 50 12.39 -6.44 0.92
C ALA A 50 13.20 -5.49 1.80
N GLN A 51 13.91 -6.05 2.77
CA GLN A 51 14.71 -5.29 3.73
C GLN A 51 15.70 -4.37 3.01
N GLY A 52 15.81 -3.12 3.45
CA GLY A 52 16.72 -2.11 2.91
C GLY A 52 16.19 -1.36 1.68
N ARG A 53 15.06 -1.76 1.10
CA ARG A 53 14.40 -0.97 0.04
C ARG A 53 13.95 0.39 0.58
N ILE A 54 13.77 1.37 -0.31
CA ILE A 54 13.40 2.74 0.08
C ILE A 54 12.12 2.75 0.93
N LYS A 55 11.04 2.10 0.46
CA LYS A 55 9.79 1.99 1.23
C LYS A 55 9.94 1.26 2.57
N ASP A 56 10.83 0.26 2.67
CA ASP A 56 11.09 -0.45 3.93
C ASP A 56 11.73 0.49 4.95
N ARG A 57 12.77 1.23 4.53
CA ARG A 57 13.42 2.25 5.35
C ARG A 57 12.48 3.41 5.71
N ASN A 58 11.69 3.88 4.75
CA ASN A 58 10.73 4.96 4.98
C ASN A 58 9.66 4.52 5.99
N LEU A 59 9.08 3.32 5.84
CA LEU A 59 8.03 2.80 6.72
C LEU A 59 8.53 2.44 8.12
N ALA A 60 9.81 2.10 8.27
CA ALA A 60 10.42 1.92 9.57
C ALA A 60 10.55 3.24 10.36
N GLN A 61 10.61 4.39 9.67
CA GLN A 61 10.69 5.73 10.29
C GLN A 61 9.31 6.38 10.44
N ASP A 62 8.48 6.30 9.39
CA ASP A 62 7.10 6.80 9.36
C ASP A 62 6.18 5.71 8.80
N PRO A 63 5.36 5.03 9.63
CA PRO A 63 4.55 3.89 9.21
C PRO A 63 3.35 4.29 8.33
N ARG A 64 3.17 5.57 8.02
CA ARG A 64 2.07 6.04 7.17
C ARG A 64 2.42 5.83 5.70
N MET A 65 1.44 5.36 4.94
CA MET A 65 1.53 5.25 3.48
C MET A 65 0.20 5.58 2.81
N SER A 66 0.25 5.85 1.52
CA SER A 66 -0.92 5.83 0.64
C SER A 66 -0.84 4.63 -0.30
N LEU A 67 -2.00 4.15 -0.75
CA LEU A 67 -2.12 3.09 -1.74
C LEU A 67 -3.26 3.46 -2.70
N VAL A 68 -2.98 3.34 -4.00
CA VAL A 68 -3.96 3.53 -5.08
C VAL A 68 -3.95 2.30 -5.97
N VAL A 69 -5.13 1.80 -6.32
CA VAL A 69 -5.33 0.71 -7.28
C VAL A 69 -6.23 1.25 -8.37
N GLU A 70 -5.85 1.05 -9.63
CA GLU A 70 -6.58 1.47 -10.84
C GLU A 70 -6.95 0.27 -11.72
#